data_AF-A0A519VRY3-F1
#
_entry.id   AF-A0A519VRY3-F1
#
_cell.length_a   1.000
_cell.length_b   1.000
_cell.length_c   1.000
_cell.angle_alpha   90.00
_cell.angle_beta   90.00
_cell.angle_gamma   90.00
#
_symmetry.space_group_name_H-M   'P 1'
#
loop_
_entity.id
_entity.type
_entity.pdbx_description
1 polymer ?
#
loop_
_entity_poly.entity_id
_entity_poly.type
_entity_poly.pdbx_seq_one_letter_code
_entity_poly.pdbx_strand_id
1 'polypeptide(L)' 'MGVELQVNALSLTDHYGKNIRSIAEKLIEKDMIDFIGTDIHHVRHLEILKRVPESKFFTRLVDSGLLKNQSF' A
#
# COMPACT_ATOMS: atom_id res chain seq x y z
N MET A 1 18.91 -13.47 -8.90
CA MET A 1 17.66 -12.86 -9.41
C MET A 1 16.72 -12.68 -8.22
N GLY A 2 16.20 -11.48 -8.01
CA GLY A 2 15.22 -11.18 -6.95
C GLY A 2 13.84 -10.94 -7.54
N VAL A 3 12.82 -10.90 -6.67
CA VAL A 3 11.45 -10.51 -7.02
C VAL A 3 11.14 -9.22 -6.27
N GLU A 4 10.52 -8.26 -6.94
CA GLU A 4 10.07 -7.01 -6.35
C GLU A 4 8.57 -7.10 -6.04
N LEU A 5 8.15 -6.57 -4.90
CA LEU A 5 6.75 -6.62 -4.47
C LEU A 5 6.10 -5.25 -4.53
N GLN A 6 4.87 -5.23 -5.04
CA GLN A 6 4.03 -4.05 -5.11
C GLN A 6 2.79 -4.24 -4.24
N VAL A 7 2.53 -3.33 -3.29
CA VAL A 7 1.31 -3.34 -2.48
C VAL A 7 0.23 -2.47 -3.11
N ASN A 8 -0.97 -3.02 -3.30
CA ASN A 8 -2.12 -2.23 -3.72
C ASN A 8 -2.50 -1.27 -2.59
N ALA A 9 -2.57 0.04 -2.88
CA ALA A 9 -2.87 1.09 -1.92
C ALA A 9 -4.19 0.84 -1.18
N LEU A 10 -5.21 0.31 -1.87
CA LEU A 10 -6.52 0.00 -1.26
C LEU A 10 -6.42 -1.15 -0.24
N SER A 11 -5.40 -2.00 -0.32
CA SER A 11 -5.13 -3.03 0.70
C SER A 11 -4.75 -2.45 2.06
N LEU A 12 -4.42 -1.15 2.15
CA LEU A 12 -4.22 -0.45 3.43
C LEU A 12 -5.54 -0.01 4.08
N THR A 13 -6.67 -0.32 3.45
CA THR A 13 -8.02 -0.07 3.94
C THR A 13 -8.79 -1.38 4.13
N ASP A 14 -10.02 -1.31 4.63
CA ASP A 14 -10.90 -2.49 4.73
C ASP A 14 -11.58 -2.88 3.40
N HIS A 15 -11.20 -2.29 2.26
CA HIS A 15 -11.82 -2.53 0.96
C HIS A 15 -11.84 -4.01 0.54
N TYR A 16 -10.71 -4.70 0.72
CA TYR A 16 -10.58 -6.13 0.44
C TYR A 16 -10.76 -6.99 1.70
N GLY A 17 -11.23 -6.39 2.80
CA GLY A 17 -11.43 -7.04 4.09
C GLY A 17 -10.22 -7.00 5.02
N LYS A 18 -10.49 -7.17 6.32
CA LYS A 18 -9.50 -7.04 7.41
C LYS A 18 -8.29 -7.96 7.28
N ASN A 19 -8.48 -9.17 6.72
CA ASN A 19 -7.40 -10.14 6.53
C ASN A 19 -6.38 -9.65 5.50
N ILE A 20 -6.85 -9.07 4.38
CA ILE A 20 -5.97 -8.52 3.35
C ILE A 20 -5.20 -7.32 3.90
N ARG A 21 -5.87 -6.46 4.67
CA ARG A 21 -5.20 -5.36 5.37
C ARG A 21 -4.09 -5.87 6.28
N SER A 22 -4.38 -6.83 7.15
CA SER A 22 -3.37 -7.40 8.06
C SER A 22 -2.17 -8.00 7.32
N ILE A 23 -2.36 -8.61 6.16
CA ILE A 23 -1.26 -9.13 5.34
C ILE A 23 -0.41 -7.99 4.77
N ALA A 24 -1.05 -6.96 4.19
CA ALA A 24 -0.35 -5.79 3.66
C ALA A 24 0.49 -5.10 4.75
N GLU A 25 -0.10 -4.90 5.94
CA GLU A 25 0.56 -4.33 7.11
C GLU A 25 1.79 -5.16 7.51
N LYS A 26 1.68 -6.49 7.60
CA LYS A 26 2.81 -7.38 7.93
C LYS A 26 3.93 -7.34 6.90
N LEU A 27 3.62 -7.21 5.61
CA LEU A 27 4.64 -7.10 4.56
C LEU A 27 5.40 -5.78 4.66
N ILE A 28 4.70 -4.68 4.99
CA ILE A 28 5.31 -3.37 5.25
C ILE A 28 6.14 -3.40 6.53
N GLU A 29 5.69 -4.09 7.58
CA GLU A 29 6.47 -4.26 8.82
C GLU A 29 7.78 -5.01 8.63
N LYS A 30 7.81 -5.89 7.63
CA LYS A 30 8.97 -6.71 7.25
C LYS A 30 9.82 -6.07 6.16
N ASP A 31 9.53 -4.81 5.78
CA ASP A 31 10.29 -4.07 4.78
C ASP A 31 10.36 -4.82 3.42
N MET A 32 9.30 -5.55 3.07
CA MET A 32 9.24 -6.40 1.88
C MET A 32 8.65 -5.71 0.64
N ILE A 33 8.24 -4.44 0.74
CA ILE A 33 7.51 -3.74 -0.33
C ILE A 33 8.44 -2.77 -1.06
N ASP A 34 8.54 -2.95 -2.38
CA ASP A 34 9.35 -2.12 -3.28
C ASP A 34 8.53 -1.02 -3.97
N PHE A 35 7.23 -1.24 -4.17
CA PHE A 35 6.35 -0.34 -4.91
C PHE A 35 4.98 -0.21 -4.25
N ILE A 36 4.31 0.92 -4.50
CA ILE A 36 2.89 1.12 -4.19
C ILE A 36 2.13 1.50 -5.45
N GLY A 37 0.92 0.96 -5.62
CA GLY A 37 0.08 1.21 -6.80
C GLY A 37 -1.39 1.27 -6.43
N THR A 38 -2.18 2.09 -7.11
CA THR A 38 -3.59 2.31 -6.75
C THR A 38 -4.53 1.23 -7.29
N ASP A 39 -4.16 0.62 -8.42
CA ASP A 39 -4.98 -0.35 -9.17
C ASP A 39 -6.43 0.13 -9.42
N ILE A 40 -6.58 1.44 -9.65
CA ILE A 40 -7.89 2.04 -9.92
C ILE A 40 -8.31 1.73 -11.35
N HIS A 41 -9.47 1.07 -11.47
CA HIS A 41 -10.19 0.84 -12.72
C HIS A 41 -11.69 1.20 -12.60
N HIS A 42 -12.10 1.70 -11.42
CA HIS A 42 -13.47 2.14 -11.13
C HIS A 42 -13.47 3.43 -10.30
N VAL A 43 -14.34 4.38 -10.64
CA VAL A 43 -14.48 5.69 -9.97
C VAL A 43 -14.73 5.55 -8.47
N ARG A 44 -15.50 4.54 -8.05
CA ARG A 44 -15.80 4.28 -6.63
C ARG A 44 -14.53 4.03 -5.78
N HIS A 45 -13.43 3.58 -6.40
CA HIS A 45 -12.17 3.35 -5.68
C HIS A 45 -11.50 4.66 -5.26
N LEU A 46 -11.84 5.80 -5.89
CA LEU A 46 -11.30 7.11 -5.53
C LEU A 46 -11.69 7.53 -4.10
N GLU A 47 -12.93 7.29 -3.69
CA GLU A 47 -13.39 7.63 -2.33
C GLU A 47 -12.67 6.81 -1.25
N ILE A 48 -12.29 5.58 -1.59
CA ILE A 48 -11.52 4.71 -0.69
C ILE A 48 -10.05 5.14 -0.69
N LEU A 49 -9.49 5.45 -1.86
CA LEU A 49 -8.10 5.88 -2.01
C LEU A 49 -7.81 7.11 -1.14
N LYS A 50 -8.75 8.06 -1.04
CA LYS A 50 -8.62 9.25 -0.18
C LYS A 50 -8.34 8.93 1.29
N ARG A 51 -8.72 7.74 1.77
CA ARG A 51 -8.49 7.29 3.16
C ARG A 51 -7.15 6.59 3.35
N VAL A 52 -6.46 6.19 2.28
CA VAL A 52 -5.17 5.49 2.37
C VAL A 52 -4.12 6.29 3.18
N PRO A 53 -3.99 7.62 3.00
CA PRO A 53 -3.05 8.41 3.80
C PRO A 53 -3.32 8.44 5.31
N GLU A 54 -4.52 8.08 5.76
CA GLU A 54 -4.88 7.99 7.19
C GLU A 54 -4.26 6.74 7.86
N SER A 55 -3.82 5.76 7.06
CA SER A 55 -3.18 4.54 7.58
C SER A 55 -1.78 4.84 8.08
N LYS A 56 -1.50 4.53 9.35
CA LYS A 56 -0.13 4.57 9.91
C LYS A 56 0.88 3.75 9.11
N PHE A 57 0.42 2.69 8.43
CA PHE A 57 1.27 1.85 7.59
C PHE A 57 1.57 2.47 6.24
N PHE A 58 0.69 3.33 5.72
CA PHE A 58 1.00 4.16 4.56
C PHE A 58 2.14 5.12 4.90
N THR A 59 2.03 5.85 6.03
CA THR A 59 3.09 6.76 6.51
C THR A 59 4.40 6.00 6.69
N ARG A 60 4.40 4.85 7.40
CA ARG A 60 5.59 4.02 7.55
C ARG A 60 6.19 3.60 6.20
N LEU A 61 5.36 3.18 5.25
CA LEU A 61 5.84 2.73 3.94
C LEU A 61 6.49 3.88 3.15
N VAL A 62 5.90 5.08 3.19
CA VAL A 62 6.49 6.27 2.56
C VAL A 62 7.80 6.65 3.23
N ASP A 63 7.82 6.66 4.57
CA ASP A 63 9.00 7.05 5.37
C ASP A 63 10.11 5.99 5.36
N SER A 64 9.83 4.76 4.90
CA SER A 64 10.80 3.66 4.87
C SER A 64 12.01 3.90 3.96
N GLY A 65 11.88 4.78 2.96
CA GLY A 65 12.89 4.98 1.91
C GLY A 65 13.06 3.79 0.95
N LEU A 66 12.20 2.77 1.03
CA LEU A 66 12.29 1.53 0.22
C LEU A 66 11.53 1.63 -1.11
N LEU A 67 10.53 2.51 -1.19
CA LEU A 67 9.71 2.64 -2.38
C LEU A 67 10.53 3.17 -3.55
N LYS A 68 10.52 2.43 -4.65
CA LYS A 68 11.25 2.76 -5.89
C LYS A 68 10.48 3.72 -6.81
N ASN A 69 9.19 3.93 -6.55
CA ASN A 69 8.35 4.88 -7.28
C ASN A 69 8.00 6.13 -6.47
N GLN A 70 8.89 6.56 -5.56
CA GLN A 70 8.84 7.89 -4.96
C GLN A 70 9.28 8.91 -6.02
N SER A 71 8.41 9.86 -6.38
CA SER A 71 8.77 10.99 -7.23
C SER A 71 9.19 12.16 -6.34
N PHE A 72 10.33 12.77 -6.68
CA PHE A 72 10.88 13.96 -6.03
C PHE A 72 10.08 15.22 -6.37
#